data_AF-A0A7K6P2E3-F1
#
_entry.id   AF-A0A7K6P2E3-F1
#
_cell.length_a   1.000
_cell.length_b   1.000
_cell.length_c   1.000
_cell.angle_alpha   90.00
_cell.angle_beta   90.00
_cell.angle_gamma   90.00
#
_symmetry.space_group_name_H-M   'P 1'
#
loop_
_entity.id
_entity.type
_entity.pdbx_description
1 polymer ?
#
loop_
_entity_poly.entity_id
_entity_poly.type
_entity_poly.pdbx_seq_one_letter_code
_entity_poly.pdbx_strand_id
1 'polypeptide(L)' 'ALTSSERVPLAQIRAPRRVRVTLDYEMGQVAFYDAEEKTPLYAFPPASFRGGKVHPWFLVWGEGSQITLRP' A
#
# COMPACT_ATOMS: atom_id res chain seq x y z
N ALA A 1 -4.72 -11.85 8.16
CA ALA A 1 -3.99 -12.96 7.49
C ALA A 1 -2.57 -12.49 7.26
N LEU A 2 -1.56 -13.29 7.60
CA LEU A 2 -0.18 -12.97 7.22
C LEU A 2 0.01 -13.48 5.79
N THR A 3 0.22 -12.58 4.84
CA THR A 3 0.74 -13.00 3.53
C THR A 3 2.08 -13.70 3.75
N SER A 4 2.39 -14.68 2.90
CA SER A 4 3.73 -15.26 2.81
C SER A 4 4.80 -14.16 2.88
N SER A 5 5.93 -14.41 3.55
CA SER A 5 7.07 -13.46 3.57
C SER A 5 7.74 -13.30 2.19
N GLU A 6 7.19 -13.93 1.17
CA GLU A 6 7.61 -13.84 -0.21
C GLU A 6 7.44 -12.42 -0.74
N ARG A 7 8.54 -11.87 -1.26
CA ARG A 7 8.54 -10.56 -1.89
C ARG A 7 8.03 -10.73 -3.32
N VAL A 8 6.94 -10.04 -3.66
CA VAL A 8 6.40 -10.01 -5.02
C VAL A 8 7.01 -8.82 -5.76
N PRO A 9 7.80 -9.04 -6.84
CA PRO A 9 8.27 -7.94 -7.68
C PRO A 9 7.10 -7.28 -8.39
N LEU A 10 6.96 -5.96 -8.25
CA LEU A 10 5.95 -5.20 -9.00
C LEU A 10 6.53 -4.86 -10.37
N ALA A 11 5.86 -5.30 -11.44
CA ALA A 11 6.24 -5.01 -12.81
C ALA A 11 5.88 -3.55 -13.15
N GLN A 12 6.74 -2.62 -12.77
CA GLN A 12 6.59 -1.20 -13.13
C GLN A 12 7.76 -0.74 -13.99
N ILE A 13 7.43 -0.03 -15.07
CA ILE A 13 8.43 0.61 -15.95
C ILE A 13 9.11 1.78 -15.22
N ARG A 14 8.42 2.40 -14.25
CA ARG A 14 8.88 3.57 -13.49
C ARG A 14 8.40 3.53 -12.05
N ALA A 15 9.22 4.05 -11.13
CA ALA A 15 8.83 4.20 -9.73
C ALA A 15 7.79 5.32 -9.57
N PRO A 16 6.70 5.09 -8.82
CA PRO A 16 5.66 6.10 -8.62
C PRO A 16 6.21 7.25 -7.76
N ARG A 17 5.88 8.50 -8.13
CA ARG A 17 6.21 9.68 -7.32
C ARG A 17 5.25 9.88 -6.16
N ARG A 18 4.04 9.33 -6.27
CA ARG A 18 2.98 9.44 -5.28
C ARG A 18 2.14 8.16 -5.29
N VAL A 19 2.01 7.57 -4.12
CA VAL A 19 1.21 6.36 -3.92
C VAL A 19 -0.06 6.72 -3.17
N ARG A 20 -1.20 6.26 -3.68
CA ARG A 20 -2.46 6.24 -2.93
C ARG A 20 -2.64 4.87 -2.32
N VAL A 21 -2.95 4.84 -1.02
CA VAL A 21 -3.33 3.63 -0.31
C VAL A 21 -4.81 3.72 0.03
N THR A 22 -5.56 2.68 -0.30
CA THR A 22 -6.99 2.59 0.02
C THR A 22 -7.24 1.41 0.95
N LEU A 23 -8.10 1.63 1.95
CA LEU A 23 -8.60 0.60 2.85
C LEU A 23 -10.09 0.45 2.62
N ASP A 24 -10.51 -0.74 2.18
CA ASP A 24 -11.90 -1.18 2.25
C ASP A 24 -12.05 -2.12 3.44
N TYR A 25 -12.58 -1.59 4.54
CA TYR A 25 -12.67 -2.33 5.80
C TYR A 25 -13.69 -3.48 5.71
N GLU A 26 -14.81 -3.23 5.04
CA GLU A 26 -15.91 -4.19 4.92
C GLU A 26 -15.53 -5.35 3.99
N MET A 27 -14.86 -5.04 2.87
CA MET A 27 -14.34 -6.07 1.95
C MET A 27 -13.03 -6.70 2.42
N GLY A 28 -12.42 -6.20 3.49
CA GLY A 28 -11.19 -6.77 4.03
C GLY A 28 -9.96 -6.51 3.16
N GLN A 29 -9.93 -5.43 2.37
CA GLN A 29 -8.94 -5.24 1.32
C GLN A 29 -8.11 -3.96 1.50
N VAL A 30 -6.83 -4.05 1.17
CA VAL A 30 -5.93 -2.90 1.01
C VAL A 30 -5.37 -2.90 -0.41
N ALA A 31 -5.43 -1.76 -1.08
CA ALA A 31 -4.92 -1.59 -2.42
C ALA A 31 -4.05 -0.33 -2.56
N PHE A 32 -3.10 -0.41 -3.49
CA PHE A 32 -2.09 0.59 -3.79
C PHE A 32 -2.24 1.03 -5.23
N TYR A 33 -2.15 2.33 -5.46
CA TYR A 33 -2.30 2.94 -6.79
C TYR A 33 -1.21 3.99 -7.01
N ASP A 34 -0.76 4.12 -8.26
CA ASP A 34 -0.07 5.32 -8.70
C ASP A 34 -1.10 6.45 -8.67
N ALA A 35 -0.88 7.45 -7.83
CA ALA A 35 -1.85 8.53 -7.65
C ALA A 35 -1.83 9.54 -8.82
N GLU A 36 -0.78 9.54 -9.65
CA GLU A 36 -0.63 10.42 -10.80
C GLU A 36 -1.21 9.76 -12.06
N GLU A 37 -0.78 8.53 -12.35
CA GLU A 37 -1.26 7.78 -13.51
C GLU A 37 -2.62 7.09 -13.26
N LYS A 38 -3.08 7.06 -12.01
CA LYS A 38 -4.32 6.40 -11.57
C LYS A 38 -4.37 4.91 -11.92
N THR A 39 -3.20 4.28 -12.01
CA THR A 39 -3.04 2.86 -12.33
C THR A 39 -2.90 2.02 -11.06
N PRO A 40 -3.43 0.79 -11.02
CA PRO A 40 -3.24 -0.10 -9.88
C PRO A 40 -1.78 -0.55 -9.79
N LEU A 41 -1.21 -0.50 -8.58
CA LEU A 41 0.12 -1.03 -8.27
C LEU A 41 0.02 -2.47 -7.76
N TYR A 42 -0.82 -2.66 -6.74
CA TYR A 42 -1.01 -3.94 -6.08
C TYR A 42 -2.25 -3.91 -5.21
N ALA A 43 -2.93 -5.05 -5.09
CA ALA A 43 -4.01 -5.24 -4.12
C ALA A 43 -3.75 -6.51 -3.33
N PHE A 44 -3.85 -6.40 -2.00
CA PHE A 44 -3.83 -7.58 -1.15
C PHE A 44 -5.10 -8.41 -1.39
N PRO A 45 -5.00 -9.76 -1.37
CA PRO A 45 -6.18 -10.60 -1.33
C PRO A 45 -7.08 -10.20 -0.14
N PRO A 46 -8.42 -10.24 -0.29
CA PRO A 46 -9.35 -9.96 0.80
C PRO A 46 -9.03 -10.79 2.04
N ALA A 47 -9.04 -10.15 3.21
CA ALA A 47 -8.77 -10.77 4.49
C ALA A 47 -9.61 -10.13 5.60
N SER A 48 -10.13 -10.95 6.51
CA SER A 48 -10.86 -10.43 7.68
C SER A 48 -9.93 -9.65 8.62
N PHE A 49 -10.32 -8.42 8.95
CA PHE A 49 -9.68 -7.58 9.98
C PHE A 49 -10.15 -7.90 11.41
N ARG A 50 -11.13 -8.79 11.57
CA ARG A 50 -11.63 -9.29 12.86
C ARG A 50 -12.02 -8.19 13.87
N GLY A 51 -12.55 -7.07 13.39
CA GLY A 51 -12.92 -5.94 14.27
C GLY A 51 -11.72 -5.14 14.80
N GLY A 52 -10.51 -5.44 14.34
CA GLY A 52 -9.29 -4.75 14.75
C GLY A 52 -9.14 -3.38 14.11
N LYS A 53 -8.52 -2.44 14.84
CA LYS A 53 -8.16 -1.14 14.27
C LYS A 53 -7.00 -1.31 13.30
N VAL A 54 -7.13 -0.70 12.12
CA VAL A 54 -6.07 -0.62 11.12
C VAL A 54 -5.46 0.77 11.20
N HIS A 55 -4.13 0.82 11.23
CA HIS A 55 -3.36 2.06 11.25
C HIS A 55 -2.47 2.13 10.01
N PRO A 56 -2.29 3.32 9.41
CA PRO A 56 -1.26 3.51 8.40
C PRO A 56 0.13 3.16 8.96
N TRP A 57 0.93 2.47 8.16
CA TRP A 57 2.31 2.13 8.50
C TRP A 57 3.27 2.75 7.49
N PHE A 58 4.31 3.41 7.99
CA PHE A 58 5.31 4.08 7.18
C PHE A 58 6.70 3.61 7.61
N LEU A 59 7.53 3.30 6.62
CA LEU A 59 8.95 2.99 6.83
C LEU A 59 9.77 3.89 5.92
N VAL A 60 10.61 4.72 6.53
CA VAL A 60 11.57 5.60 5.85
C VAL A 60 12.96 5.10 6.18
N TRP A 61 13.82 4.94 5.18
CA TRP A 61 15.16 4.41 5.35
C TRP A 61 16.14 5.17 4.44
N GLY A 62 17.38 5.32 4.91
CA GLY A 62 18.43 6.09 4.22
C GLY A 62 18.48 7.57 4.63
N GLU A 63 19.68 8.13 4.61
CA GLU A 63 19.94 9.53 4.99
C GLU A 63 19.21 10.51 4.05
N GLY A 64 18.52 11.50 4.63
CA GLY A 64 17.79 12.52 3.88
C GLY A 64 16.43 12.08 3.30
N SER A 65 16.01 10.83 3.51
CA SER A 65 14.70 10.36 3.02
C SER A 65 13.54 10.92 3.84
N GLN A 66 12.43 11.24 3.17
CA GLN A 66 11.21 11.74 3.81
C GLN A 66 9.97 11.24 3.07
N ILE A 67 8.87 11.07 3.81
CA ILE A 67 7.52 10.85 3.26
C ILE A 67 6.64 12.01 3.71
N THR A 68 5.83 12.54 2.80
CA THR A 68 4.86 13.59 3.09
C THR A 68 3.46 13.07 2.80
N LEU A 69 2.56 13.21 3.78
CA LEU A 69 1.15 12.93 3.57
C LEU A 69 0.49 14.10 2.84
N ARG A 70 -0.31 13.76 1.83
CA ARG A 70 -1.17 14.73 1.14
C ARG A 70 -2.59 14.58 1.72
N PRO A 71 -3.24 15.69 2.11
CA PRO A 71 -4.66 15.70 2.42
C PRO A 71 -5.51 15.23 1.23
#